data_AF-A0A831TGF5-F1
#
_entry.id   AF-A0A831TGF5-F1
#
_cell.length_a   1.000
_cell.length_b   1.000
_cell.length_c   1.000
_cell.angle_alpha   90.00
_cell.angle_beta   90.00
_cell.angle_gamma   90.00
#
_symmetry.space_group_name_H-M   'P 1'
#
loop_
_entity.id
_entity.type
_entity.pdbx_description
1 polymer ?
#
loop_
_entity_poly.entity_id
_entity_poly.type
_entity_poly.pdbx_seq_one_letter_code
_entity_poly.pdbx_strand_id
1 'polypeptide(L)'
;MRERERRSTPRVETGVLTRPRTEPGQRFLDGFFRQALAWPKAQVTVAQPRLERWDRAIPWERVAPLLAFGGTLALGAYLRGIFVVTSDFPLNDGGLFYAMVRDLQRSGYVLPATTSYNDAGIPFAYPPLAFYLAGILDSLTPLSLIDILRFFPLAFSLLTMFAFVGLARALLKPGLPVIAATAAFALWLRSFNWEIVGGGLTRSPGFLFALLALHQLYLLYTRQGRRHLVLASLFSGLTVLTHLEATWFLAFSGLLLFLAVGRSRQAIIDSALV
;
A
#
# COMPACT_ATOMS: atom_id res chain seq x y z
N MET A 1 53.25 -36.79 -75.07
CA MET A 1 52.93 -35.39 -75.39
C MET A 1 52.61 -34.70 -74.07
N ARG A 2 53.55 -33.87 -73.57
CA ARG A 2 53.51 -32.90 -72.44
C ARG A 2 53.06 -33.39 -71.04
N GLU A 3 53.55 -32.93 -69.89
CA GLU A 3 54.76 -32.29 -69.36
C GLU A 3 54.44 -32.04 -67.86
N ARG A 4 55.42 -32.22 -66.95
CA ARG A 4 55.73 -31.39 -65.75
C ARG A 4 56.07 -32.12 -64.44
N GLU A 5 57.32 -31.85 -64.07
CA GLU A 5 58.21 -32.20 -62.96
C GLU A 5 57.88 -31.42 -61.67
N ARG A 6 57.92 -32.06 -60.49
CA ARG A 6 59.04 -32.25 -59.52
C ARG A 6 59.62 -30.97 -58.88
N ARG A 7 59.56 -30.96 -57.52
CA ARG A 7 60.63 -30.73 -56.49
C ARG A 7 61.59 -29.52 -56.67
N SER A 8 62.20 -28.86 -55.69
CA SER A 8 62.17 -28.72 -54.22
C SER A 8 63.39 -27.84 -53.83
N THR A 9 63.26 -26.91 -52.86
CA THR A 9 64.33 -26.24 -52.03
C THR A 9 65.37 -25.32 -52.73
N PRO A 10 66.14 -24.40 -52.06
CA PRO A 10 66.43 -24.22 -50.62
C PRO A 10 66.48 -22.74 -50.05
N ARG A 11 66.88 -22.67 -48.78
CA ARG A 11 67.10 -21.60 -47.76
C ARG A 11 68.30 -20.67 -48.07
N VAL A 12 68.32 -19.40 -47.60
CA VAL A 12 69.48 -18.63 -47.02
C VAL A 12 69.01 -17.29 -46.40
N GLU A 13 69.55 -16.94 -45.23
CA GLU A 13 69.46 -15.65 -44.51
C GLU A 13 70.41 -14.57 -45.08
N THR A 14 70.03 -13.29 -45.04
CA THR A 14 70.98 -12.15 -44.93
C THR A 14 70.35 -10.98 -44.18
N GLY A 15 71.07 -10.46 -43.18
CA GLY A 15 70.66 -9.32 -42.37
C GLY A 15 71.04 -7.97 -43.00
N VAL A 16 70.37 -6.90 -42.55
CA VAL A 16 70.88 -5.52 -42.63
C VAL A 16 70.49 -4.77 -41.36
N LEU A 17 71.52 -4.27 -40.68
CA LEU A 17 71.48 -3.35 -39.54
C LEU A 17 71.09 -1.94 -40.00
N THR A 18 70.07 -1.33 -39.39
CA THR A 18 69.92 0.12 -39.35
C THR A 18 69.45 0.55 -37.95
N ARG A 19 70.34 1.19 -37.18
CA ARG A 19 69.96 1.96 -35.97
C ARG A 19 69.55 3.37 -36.40
N PRO A 20 68.35 3.88 -36.05
CA PRO A 20 68.05 5.30 -36.22
C PRO A 20 68.65 6.12 -35.07
N ARG A 21 69.28 7.24 -35.43
CA ARG A 21 69.66 8.33 -34.51
C ARG A 21 68.38 8.90 -33.86
N THR A 22 68.29 8.89 -32.53
CA THR A 22 67.23 9.60 -31.80
C THR A 22 67.53 11.11 -31.81
N GLU A 23 66.59 11.90 -32.29
CA GLU A 23 66.70 13.36 -32.37
C GLU A 23 66.70 14.04 -30.98
N PRO A 24 67.38 15.18 -30.80
CA PRO A 24 67.53 15.88 -29.52
C PRO A 24 66.21 16.20 -28.80
N GLY A 25 65.11 16.36 -29.55
CA GLY A 25 63.78 16.68 -29.00
C GLY A 25 63.12 15.55 -28.20
N GLN A 26 63.44 14.28 -28.47
CA GLN A 26 62.84 13.15 -27.75
C GLN A 26 63.33 13.07 -26.29
N ARG A 27 64.58 13.45 -26.02
CA ARG A 27 65.13 13.44 -24.65
C ARG A 27 64.47 14.46 -23.73
N PHE A 28 64.00 15.59 -24.26
CA PHE A 28 63.31 16.61 -23.46
C PHE A 28 61.91 16.14 -23.05
N LEU A 29 61.15 15.56 -24.00
CA LEU A 29 59.82 15.04 -23.74
C LEU A 29 59.86 13.85 -22.78
N ASP A 30 60.81 12.93 -22.92
CA ASP A 30 60.97 11.79 -22.01
C ASP A 30 61.30 12.23 -20.57
N GLY A 31 62.08 13.31 -20.40
CA GLY A 31 62.40 13.88 -19.10
C GLY A 31 61.21 14.58 -18.44
N PHE A 32 60.48 15.38 -19.20
CA PHE A 32 59.29 16.10 -18.71
C PHE A 32 58.19 15.14 -18.28
N PHE A 33 57.89 14.10 -19.07
CA PHE A 33 56.88 13.11 -18.70
C PHE A 33 57.29 12.27 -17.48
N ARG A 34 58.59 11.92 -17.33
CA ARG A 34 59.05 11.20 -16.12
C ARG A 34 58.91 12.04 -14.84
N GLN A 35 59.15 13.35 -14.90
CA GLN A 35 58.93 14.24 -13.75
C GLN A 35 57.46 14.54 -13.49
N ALA A 36 56.64 14.73 -14.53
CA ALA A 36 55.20 14.96 -14.38
C ALA A 36 54.45 13.72 -13.84
N LEU A 37 54.92 12.50 -14.18
CA LEU A 37 54.41 11.25 -13.60
C LEU A 37 54.99 10.93 -12.21
N ALA A 38 56.02 11.64 -11.75
CA ALA A 38 56.57 11.52 -10.41
C ALA A 38 55.79 12.39 -9.39
N TRP A 39 54.47 12.51 -9.55
CA TRP A 39 53.61 13.05 -8.50
C TRP A 39 53.83 12.20 -7.24
N PRO A 40 54.17 12.79 -6.08
CA PRO A 40 54.27 12.01 -4.86
C PRO A 40 52.92 11.35 -4.65
N LYS A 41 52.88 10.02 -4.66
CA LYS A 41 51.75 9.27 -4.12
C LYS A 41 51.76 9.50 -2.62
N ALA A 42 51.43 10.72 -2.18
CA ALA A 42 50.96 10.97 -0.85
C ALA A 42 49.75 10.03 -0.73
N GLN A 43 49.94 8.93 0.00
CA GLN A 43 48.85 8.09 0.41
C GLN A 43 47.97 9.02 1.26
N VAL A 44 46.98 9.62 0.62
CA VAL A 44 45.85 10.19 1.33
C VAL A 44 45.17 8.98 1.93
N THR A 45 45.57 8.63 3.15
CA THR A 45 44.82 7.71 3.98
C THR A 45 43.50 8.42 4.21
N VAL A 46 42.52 8.16 3.34
CA VAL A 46 41.14 8.49 3.61
C VAL A 46 40.83 7.71 4.87
N ALA A 47 40.86 8.38 6.02
CA ALA A 47 40.39 7.79 7.26
C ALA A 47 38.97 7.33 6.95
N GLN A 48 38.75 6.02 6.79
CA GLN A 48 37.43 5.45 6.58
C GLN A 48 36.61 5.97 7.77
N PRO A 49 35.66 6.89 7.53
CA PRO A 49 35.03 7.55 8.63
C PRO A 49 34.25 6.50 9.40
N ARG A 50 34.03 6.82 10.67
CA ARG A 50 33.35 6.10 11.75
C ARG A 50 32.05 5.32 11.39
N LEU A 51 31.57 5.39 10.14
CA LEU A 51 30.41 4.76 9.53
C LEU A 51 30.43 3.21 9.60
N GLU A 52 31.56 2.55 9.37
CA GLU A 52 31.64 1.07 9.47
C GLU A 52 31.26 0.54 10.86
N ARG A 53 31.43 1.37 11.91
CA ARG A 53 31.09 1.00 13.29
C ARG A 53 29.59 1.04 13.55
N TRP A 54 28.83 1.87 12.83
CA TRP A 54 27.37 1.99 12.99
C TRP A 54 26.64 0.90 12.21
N ASP A 55 27.13 0.54 11.01
CA ASP A 55 26.56 -0.53 10.20
C ASP A 55 26.58 -1.90 10.90
N ARG A 56 27.58 -2.15 11.76
CA ARG A 56 27.66 -3.38 12.56
C ARG A 56 26.84 -3.35 13.85
N ALA A 57 26.40 -2.18 14.30
CA ALA A 57 25.68 -2.02 15.56
C ALA A 57 24.17 -2.20 15.40
N ILE A 58 23.62 -1.90 14.23
CA ILE A 58 22.19 -1.96 13.96
C ILE A 58 21.88 -3.23 13.15
N PRO A 59 21.01 -4.14 13.63
CA PRO A 59 20.62 -5.33 12.89
C PRO A 59 19.66 -4.95 11.75
N TRP A 60 20.22 -4.46 10.64
CA TRP A 60 19.45 -3.86 9.54
C TRP A 60 18.47 -4.86 8.90
N GLU A 61 18.79 -6.15 8.91
CA GLU A 61 17.91 -7.24 8.49
C GLU A 61 16.60 -7.32 9.30
N ARG A 62 16.59 -6.83 10.54
CA ARG A 62 15.39 -6.73 11.39
C ARG A 62 14.75 -5.36 11.34
N VAL A 63 15.57 -4.30 11.26
CA VAL A 63 15.11 -2.90 11.34
C VAL A 63 14.52 -2.42 10.00
N ALA A 64 15.17 -2.71 8.88
CA ALA A 64 14.74 -2.20 7.57
C ALA A 64 13.31 -2.62 7.19
N PRO A 65 12.86 -3.88 7.41
CA PRO A 65 11.47 -4.27 7.13
C PRO A 65 10.46 -3.53 8.00
N LEU A 66 10.80 -3.26 9.28
CA LEU A 66 9.94 -2.51 10.19
C LEU A 66 9.83 -1.04 9.77
N LEU A 67 10.95 -0.43 9.38
CA LEU A 67 10.97 0.93 8.85
C LEU A 67 10.20 1.04 7.53
N ALA A 68 10.38 0.08 6.62
CA ALA A 68 9.64 0.04 5.36
C ALA A 68 8.12 -0.11 5.61
N PHE A 69 7.75 -0.98 6.54
CA PHE A 69 6.35 -1.19 6.91
C PHE A 69 5.73 0.05 7.58
N GLY A 70 6.40 0.60 8.59
CA GLY A 70 5.96 1.82 9.27
C GLY A 70 5.91 3.03 8.33
N GLY A 71 6.93 3.20 7.49
CA GLY A 71 6.99 4.24 6.47
C GLY A 71 5.88 4.11 5.42
N THR A 72 5.52 2.89 5.03
CA THR A 72 4.39 2.63 4.13
C THR A 72 3.07 3.10 4.74
N LEU A 73 2.82 2.77 6.01
CA LEU A 73 1.60 3.19 6.70
C LEU A 73 1.57 4.71 6.89
N ALA A 74 2.70 5.31 7.27
CA ALA A 74 2.81 6.76 7.43
C ALA A 74 2.57 7.50 6.11
N LEU A 75 3.18 7.03 5.00
CA LEU A 75 2.98 7.61 3.68
C LEU A 75 1.53 7.43 3.20
N GLY A 76 0.94 6.25 3.37
CA GLY A 76 -0.47 6.03 3.04
C GLY A 76 -1.41 6.93 3.85
N ALA A 77 -1.14 7.12 5.14
CA ALA A 77 -1.90 8.04 5.99
C ALA A 77 -1.75 9.50 5.53
N TYR A 78 -0.53 9.91 5.19
CA TYR A 78 -0.26 11.24 4.62
C TYR A 78 -1.01 11.45 3.30
N LEU A 79 -0.94 10.50 2.37
CA LEU A 79 -1.60 10.60 1.05
C LEU A 79 -3.13 10.66 1.16
N ARG A 80 -3.73 10.02 2.17
CA ARG A 80 -5.17 10.12 2.43
C ARG A 80 -5.52 11.43 3.12
N GLY A 81 -4.73 11.81 4.13
CA GLY A 81 -4.97 12.98 4.97
C GLY A 81 -4.75 14.30 4.26
N ILE A 82 -3.77 14.39 3.35
CA ILE A 82 -3.39 15.66 2.72
C ILE A 82 -4.57 16.29 1.95
N PHE A 83 -5.38 15.50 1.25
CA PHE A 83 -6.55 16.01 0.52
C PHE A 83 -7.63 16.55 1.45
N VAL A 84 -7.86 15.88 2.59
CA VAL A 84 -8.92 16.22 3.54
C VAL A 84 -8.53 17.40 4.42
N VAL A 85 -7.31 17.40 4.95
CA VAL A 85 -6.82 18.44 5.87
C VAL A 85 -6.63 19.78 5.17
N THR A 86 -6.29 19.78 3.87
CA THR A 86 -6.13 21.01 3.09
C THR A 86 -7.42 21.57 2.52
N SER A 87 -8.54 20.86 2.65
CA SER A 87 -9.85 21.30 2.17
C SER A 87 -10.75 21.70 3.33
N ASP A 88 -11.37 22.86 3.25
CA ASP A 88 -12.30 23.37 4.29
C ASP A 88 -13.70 22.74 4.21
N PHE A 89 -13.95 21.85 3.25
CA PHE A 89 -15.26 21.24 2.99
C PHE A 89 -15.13 19.75 2.65
N PRO A 90 -16.17 18.92 2.85
CA PRO A 90 -16.16 17.53 2.39
C PRO A 90 -15.82 17.43 0.90
N LEU A 91 -14.94 16.50 0.55
CA LEU A 91 -14.48 16.35 -0.83
C LEU A 91 -15.59 15.75 -1.70
N ASN A 92 -15.73 16.29 -2.92
CA ASN A 92 -16.59 15.81 -4.02
C ASN A 92 -18.10 15.71 -3.73
N ASP A 93 -18.52 14.79 -2.87
CA ASP A 93 -19.92 14.46 -2.60
C ASP A 93 -20.25 14.55 -1.09
N GLY A 94 -21.46 14.14 -0.70
CA GLY A 94 -21.90 14.12 0.71
C GLY A 94 -23.06 15.04 1.04
N GLY A 95 -23.52 15.92 0.13
CA GLY A 95 -24.68 16.79 0.35
C GLY A 95 -25.97 16.03 0.66
N LEU A 96 -26.25 14.94 -0.07
CA LEU A 96 -27.36 14.03 0.22
C LEU A 96 -27.24 13.46 1.64
N PHE A 97 -26.05 13.02 2.02
CA PHE A 97 -25.82 12.39 3.32
C PHE A 97 -25.91 13.41 4.47
N TYR A 98 -25.46 14.63 4.25
CA TYR A 98 -25.69 15.75 5.16
C TYR A 98 -27.19 15.95 5.43
N ALA A 99 -28.00 16.04 4.37
CA ALA A 99 -29.45 16.19 4.49
C ALA A 99 -30.06 15.00 5.24
N MET A 100 -29.70 13.76 4.90
CA MET A 100 -30.19 12.56 5.58
C MET A 100 -29.87 12.54 7.08
N VAL A 101 -28.68 12.98 7.49
CA VAL A 101 -28.35 13.10 8.94
C VAL A 101 -29.21 14.18 9.60
N ARG A 102 -29.40 15.34 8.96
CA ARG A 102 -30.25 16.41 9.50
C ARG A 102 -31.71 16.00 9.60
N ASP A 103 -32.22 15.27 8.62
CA ASP A 103 -33.58 14.72 8.63
C ASP A 103 -33.77 13.78 9.80
N LEU A 104 -32.79 12.89 10.04
CA LEU A 104 -32.79 11.98 11.17
C LEU A 104 -32.77 12.71 12.51
N GLN A 105 -31.97 13.76 12.66
CA GLN A 105 -31.95 14.57 13.89
C GLN A 105 -33.29 15.30 14.11
N ARG A 106 -33.87 15.89 13.05
CA ARG A 106 -35.14 16.61 13.09
C ARG A 106 -36.32 15.70 13.43
N SER A 107 -36.28 14.43 13.02
CA SER A 107 -37.29 13.43 13.36
C SER A 107 -37.08 12.80 14.75
N GLY A 108 -36.14 13.30 15.56
CA GLY A 108 -35.84 12.73 16.87
C GLY A 108 -35.24 11.32 16.77
N TYR A 109 -34.46 11.06 15.72
CA TYR A 109 -33.86 9.77 15.38
C TYR A 109 -34.86 8.66 15.03
N VAL A 110 -36.12 9.00 14.71
CA VAL A 110 -37.04 8.09 14.04
C VAL A 110 -36.71 8.08 12.55
N LEU A 111 -36.54 6.90 11.94
CA LEU A 111 -36.16 6.80 10.53
C LEU A 111 -37.22 7.48 9.62
N PRO A 112 -36.87 8.54 8.88
CA PRO A 112 -37.81 9.20 7.97
C PRO A 112 -38.16 8.30 6.78
N ALA A 113 -39.32 8.51 6.16
CA ALA A 113 -39.68 7.81 4.92
C ALA A 113 -38.90 8.37 3.69
N THR A 114 -38.63 9.67 3.70
CA THR A 114 -37.95 10.39 2.63
C THR A 114 -36.91 11.35 3.21
N THR A 115 -35.94 11.75 2.40
CA THR A 115 -35.00 12.83 2.74
C THR A 115 -35.42 14.16 2.13
N SER A 116 -35.10 15.27 2.81
CA SER A 116 -35.34 16.63 2.34
C SER A 116 -34.36 17.07 1.24
N TYR A 117 -33.42 16.22 0.82
CA TYR A 117 -32.41 16.58 -0.17
C TYR A 117 -33.05 17.00 -1.50
N ASN A 118 -32.80 18.24 -1.90
CA ASN A 118 -33.34 18.89 -3.11
C ASN A 118 -34.88 18.86 -3.23
N ASP A 119 -35.61 18.67 -2.12
CA ASP A 119 -37.08 18.55 -2.10
C ASP A 119 -37.64 17.50 -3.10
N ALA A 120 -36.82 16.50 -3.45
CA ALA A 120 -37.11 15.58 -4.55
C ALA A 120 -37.93 14.35 -4.13
N GLY A 121 -38.38 14.27 -2.88
CA GLY A 121 -39.14 13.13 -2.36
C GLY A 121 -38.37 11.80 -2.40
N ILE A 122 -37.04 11.87 -2.29
CA ILE A 122 -36.16 10.69 -2.39
C ILE A 122 -36.42 9.77 -1.19
N PRO A 123 -36.71 8.47 -1.39
CA PRO A 123 -36.87 7.52 -0.29
C PRO A 123 -35.61 7.40 0.57
N PHE A 124 -35.78 7.31 1.89
CA PHE A 124 -34.67 7.07 2.82
C PHE A 124 -34.28 5.58 2.80
N ALA A 125 -33.67 5.13 1.70
CA ALA A 125 -33.40 3.71 1.44
C ALA A 125 -31.92 3.31 1.63
N TYR A 126 -31.08 4.18 2.19
CA TYR A 126 -29.70 3.81 2.52
C TYR A 126 -29.59 3.02 3.84
N PRO A 127 -28.59 2.15 3.99
CA PRO A 127 -28.27 1.54 5.27
C PRO A 127 -28.01 2.61 6.34
N PRO A 128 -28.70 2.56 7.49
CA PRO A 128 -28.86 3.73 8.32
C PRO A 128 -27.68 4.01 9.26
N LEU A 129 -26.84 3.02 9.57
CA LEU A 129 -25.94 3.06 10.73
C LEU A 129 -24.99 4.26 10.71
N ALA A 130 -24.36 4.55 9.57
CA ALA A 130 -23.42 5.66 9.46
C ALA A 130 -24.09 7.03 9.70
N PHE A 131 -25.36 7.20 9.31
CA PHE A 131 -26.09 8.45 9.54
C PHE A 131 -26.45 8.63 11.01
N TYR A 132 -26.82 7.54 11.70
CA TYR A 132 -27.01 7.58 13.15
C TYR A 132 -25.71 7.96 13.86
N LEU A 133 -24.58 7.33 13.50
CA LEU A 133 -23.28 7.64 14.11
C LEU A 133 -22.88 9.11 13.88
N ALA A 134 -23.00 9.61 12.65
CA ALA A 134 -22.72 11.00 12.34
C ALA A 134 -23.65 11.96 13.09
N GLY A 135 -24.95 11.67 13.11
CA GLY A 135 -25.94 12.50 13.81
C GLY A 135 -25.72 12.53 15.32
N ILE A 136 -25.34 11.41 15.93
CA ILE A 136 -25.00 11.34 17.36
C ILE A 136 -23.71 12.12 17.64
N LEU A 137 -22.69 11.99 16.79
CA LEU A 137 -21.44 12.75 16.94
C LEU A 137 -21.68 14.26 16.83
N ASP A 138 -22.48 14.73 15.87
CA ASP A 138 -22.83 16.16 15.71
C ASP A 138 -23.64 16.67 16.91
N SER A 139 -24.48 15.84 17.52
CA SER A 139 -25.31 16.24 18.67
C SER A 139 -24.59 16.17 20.02
N LEU A 140 -23.60 15.28 20.19
CA LEU A 140 -22.93 15.05 21.47
C LEU A 140 -21.53 15.64 21.57
N THR A 141 -20.95 16.09 20.45
CA THR A 141 -19.60 16.66 20.42
C THR A 141 -19.62 18.08 19.88
N PRO A 142 -18.55 18.88 20.07
CA PRO A 142 -18.44 20.20 19.46
C PRO A 142 -18.21 20.19 17.94
N LEU A 143 -18.06 19.00 17.33
CA LEU A 143 -17.78 18.88 15.90
C LEU A 143 -19.04 19.20 15.09
N SER A 144 -18.90 20.08 14.10
CA SER A 144 -19.99 20.30 13.15
C SER A 144 -20.19 19.07 12.25
N LEU A 145 -21.40 18.87 11.75
CA LEU A 145 -21.66 17.82 10.75
C LEU A 145 -20.78 17.93 9.50
N ILE A 146 -20.37 19.16 9.13
CA ILE A 146 -19.41 19.38 8.04
C ILE A 146 -18.03 18.81 8.41
N ASP A 147 -17.56 19.04 9.63
CA ASP A 147 -16.31 18.44 10.12
C ASP A 147 -16.40 16.92 10.20
N ILE A 148 -17.54 16.39 10.63
CA ILE A 148 -17.79 14.94 10.66
C ILE A 148 -17.71 14.38 9.24
N LEU A 149 -18.38 14.97 8.26
CA LEU A 149 -18.31 14.54 6.86
C LEU A 149 -16.92 14.66 6.23
N ARG A 150 -16.02 15.49 6.79
CA ARG A 150 -14.61 15.57 6.38
C ARG A 150 -13.77 14.47 7.03
N PHE A 151 -13.78 14.41 8.36
CA PHE A 151 -12.80 13.64 9.12
C PHE A 151 -13.27 12.23 9.48
N PHE A 152 -14.58 11.98 9.57
CA PHE A 152 -15.10 10.64 9.82
C PHE A 152 -14.70 9.66 8.70
N PRO A 153 -14.90 9.98 7.40
CA PRO A 153 -14.49 9.07 6.34
C PRO A 153 -12.98 8.83 6.30
N LEU A 154 -12.19 9.90 6.54
CA LEU A 154 -10.74 9.79 6.66
C LEU A 154 -10.34 8.83 7.80
N ALA A 155 -10.91 8.99 8.99
CA ALA A 155 -10.57 8.17 10.15
C ALA A 155 -10.84 6.68 9.86
N PHE A 156 -12.00 6.33 9.31
CA PHE A 156 -12.31 4.96 8.93
C PHE A 156 -11.42 4.46 7.79
N SER A 157 -11.12 5.30 6.80
CA SER A 157 -10.15 4.97 5.74
C SER A 157 -8.78 4.63 6.31
N LEU A 158 -8.28 5.36 7.32
CA LEU A 158 -7.02 5.01 7.99
C LEU A 158 -7.13 3.67 8.73
N LEU A 159 -8.25 3.41 9.43
CA LEU A 159 -8.49 2.13 10.10
C LEU A 159 -8.50 0.94 9.11
N THR A 160 -8.97 1.13 7.88
CA THR A 160 -8.93 0.06 6.85
C THR A 160 -7.51 -0.41 6.56
N MET A 161 -6.49 0.45 6.70
CA MET A 161 -5.09 0.06 6.51
C MET A 161 -4.67 -1.00 7.53
N PHE A 162 -5.05 -0.82 8.79
CA PHE A 162 -4.73 -1.75 9.85
C PHE A 162 -5.54 -3.04 9.75
N ALA A 163 -6.82 -2.95 9.38
CA ALA A 163 -7.64 -4.13 9.11
C ALA A 163 -7.08 -4.94 7.94
N PHE A 164 -6.67 -4.27 6.86
CA PHE A 164 -6.02 -4.90 5.71
C PHE A 164 -4.70 -5.57 6.09
N VAL A 165 -3.86 -4.93 6.89
CA VAL A 165 -2.63 -5.53 7.43
C VAL A 165 -2.95 -6.83 8.19
N GLY A 166 -3.98 -6.81 9.05
CA GLY A 166 -4.43 -7.99 9.77
C GLY A 166 -4.82 -9.13 8.81
N LEU A 167 -5.63 -8.82 7.80
CA LEU A 167 -6.04 -9.77 6.77
C LEU A 167 -4.85 -10.30 5.95
N ALA A 168 -3.94 -9.43 5.51
CA ALA A 168 -2.76 -9.81 4.74
C ALA A 168 -1.83 -10.74 5.54
N ARG A 169 -1.63 -10.46 6.84
CA ARG A 169 -0.86 -11.32 7.74
C ARG A 169 -1.49 -12.69 7.98
N ALA A 170 -2.83 -12.78 7.88
CA ALA A 170 -3.53 -14.04 7.99
C ALA A 170 -3.40 -14.87 6.70
N LEU A 171 -3.47 -14.23 5.53
CA LEU A 171 -3.50 -14.91 4.22
C LEU A 171 -2.12 -15.20 3.62
N LEU A 172 -1.10 -14.39 3.94
CA LEU A 172 0.20 -14.43 3.27
C LEU A 172 1.31 -14.93 4.20
N LYS A 173 2.40 -15.40 3.59
CA LYS A 173 3.62 -15.74 4.33
C LYS A 173 4.21 -14.47 4.97
N PRO A 174 4.69 -14.55 6.24
CA PRO A 174 5.35 -13.41 6.90
C PRO A 174 6.52 -12.85 6.09
N GLY A 175 6.73 -11.53 6.15
CA GLY A 175 7.83 -10.84 5.50
C GLY A 175 7.39 -10.02 4.28
N LEU A 176 8.17 -10.10 3.20
CA LEU A 176 7.99 -9.27 2.01
C LEU A 176 6.58 -9.30 1.39
N PRO A 177 5.87 -10.45 1.28
CA PRO A 177 4.52 -10.47 0.70
C PRO A 177 3.53 -9.58 1.45
N VAL A 178 3.58 -9.58 2.78
CA VAL A 178 2.72 -8.72 3.62
C VAL A 178 3.06 -7.25 3.41
N ILE A 179 4.36 -6.92 3.37
CA ILE A 179 4.83 -5.54 3.15
C ILE A 179 4.39 -5.04 1.77
N ALA A 180 4.60 -5.84 0.71
CA ALA A 180 4.24 -5.51 -0.65
C ALA A 180 2.71 -5.33 -0.81
N ALA A 181 1.91 -6.25 -0.26
CA ALA A 181 0.45 -6.12 -0.27
C ALA A 181 -0.02 -4.87 0.49
N THR A 182 0.58 -4.60 1.65
CA THR A 182 0.26 -3.40 2.46
C THR A 182 0.63 -2.13 1.70
N ALA A 183 1.78 -2.08 1.03
CA ALA A 183 2.19 -0.95 0.21
C ALA A 183 1.24 -0.73 -0.97
N ALA A 184 0.88 -1.79 -1.69
CA ALA A 184 -0.11 -1.72 -2.76
C ALA A 184 -1.45 -1.16 -2.24
N PHE A 185 -1.97 -1.66 -1.12
CA PHE A 185 -3.22 -1.17 -0.56
C PHE A 185 -3.13 0.27 -0.03
N ALA A 186 -2.07 0.59 0.71
CA ALA A 186 -1.90 1.87 1.39
C ALA A 186 -1.70 3.03 0.41
N LEU A 187 -0.92 2.80 -0.65
CA LEU A 187 -0.44 3.84 -1.55
C LEU A 187 -1.26 3.96 -2.84
N TRP A 188 -2.01 2.93 -3.22
CA TRP A 188 -2.80 2.97 -4.44
C TRP A 188 -4.02 3.89 -4.27
N LEU A 189 -4.10 4.93 -5.10
CA LEU A 189 -5.13 5.97 -5.01
C LEU A 189 -6.55 5.40 -5.04
N ARG A 190 -6.79 4.38 -5.88
CA ARG A 190 -8.13 3.77 -6.00
C ARG A 190 -8.58 3.06 -4.72
N SER A 191 -7.66 2.71 -3.82
CA SER A 191 -7.99 2.06 -2.54
C SER A 191 -8.63 3.02 -1.53
N PHE A 192 -8.57 4.33 -1.76
CA PHE A 192 -9.07 5.32 -0.81
C PHE A 192 -9.75 6.55 -1.41
N ASN A 193 -9.65 6.78 -2.72
CA ASN A 193 -10.21 7.99 -3.35
C ASN A 193 -11.72 8.16 -3.13
N TRP A 194 -12.47 7.07 -3.07
CA TRP A 194 -13.91 7.07 -2.76
C TRP A 194 -14.22 6.92 -1.27
N GLU A 195 -13.22 6.61 -0.45
CA GLU A 195 -13.38 6.41 0.99
C GLU A 195 -13.22 7.72 1.76
N ILE A 196 -12.44 8.68 1.23
CA ILE A 196 -12.13 9.96 1.90
C ILE A 196 -13.05 11.12 1.49
N VAL A 197 -13.95 10.90 0.53
CA VAL A 197 -14.93 11.90 0.08
C VAL A 197 -16.10 12.01 1.07
N GLY A 198 -16.96 13.02 0.95
CA GLY A 198 -18.05 13.21 1.92
C GLY A 198 -19.06 12.05 1.94
N GLY A 199 -19.30 11.43 0.78
CA GLY A 199 -20.03 10.17 0.66
C GLY A 199 -19.26 8.96 1.17
N GLY A 200 -17.99 9.13 1.55
CA GLY A 200 -17.21 8.15 2.29
C GLY A 200 -17.80 7.85 3.68
N LEU A 201 -18.76 8.66 4.15
CA LEU A 201 -19.46 8.48 5.42
C LEU A 201 -19.99 7.05 5.60
N THR A 202 -20.55 6.47 4.54
CA THR A 202 -21.08 5.09 4.54
C THR A 202 -20.04 4.10 4.00
N ARG A 203 -19.31 4.47 2.94
CA ARG A 203 -18.34 3.57 2.28
C ARG A 203 -17.21 3.12 3.20
N SER A 204 -16.55 4.06 3.87
CA SER A 204 -15.33 3.78 4.64
C SER A 204 -15.55 2.89 5.87
N PRO A 205 -16.58 3.11 6.72
CA PRO A 205 -16.93 2.14 7.75
C PRO A 205 -17.41 0.81 7.15
N GLY A 206 -18.19 0.83 6.06
CA GLY A 206 -18.65 -0.39 5.40
C GLY A 206 -17.48 -1.27 4.94
N PHE A 207 -16.48 -0.65 4.32
CA PHE A 207 -15.28 -1.35 3.87
C PHE A 207 -14.40 -1.82 5.02
N LEU A 208 -14.27 -1.03 6.10
CA LEU A 208 -13.59 -1.47 7.32
C LEU A 208 -14.22 -2.73 7.89
N PHE A 209 -15.54 -2.74 8.07
CA PHE A 209 -16.26 -3.89 8.61
C PHE A 209 -16.17 -5.09 7.67
N ALA A 210 -16.21 -4.89 6.35
CA ALA A 210 -16.01 -5.96 5.38
C ALA A 210 -14.63 -6.62 5.51
N LEU A 211 -13.56 -5.83 5.65
CA LEU A 211 -12.20 -6.36 5.85
C LEU A 211 -12.07 -7.14 7.17
N LEU A 212 -12.68 -6.63 8.24
CA LEU A 212 -12.71 -7.32 9.54
C LEU A 212 -13.53 -8.61 9.46
N ALA A 213 -14.68 -8.61 8.77
CA ALA A 213 -15.50 -9.79 8.55
C ALA A 213 -14.71 -10.86 7.75
N LEU A 214 -14.04 -10.49 6.67
CA LEU A 214 -13.20 -11.41 5.89
C LEU A 214 -12.06 -12.00 6.72
N HIS A 215 -11.42 -11.19 7.56
CA HIS A 215 -10.40 -11.68 8.47
C HIS A 215 -10.97 -12.71 9.46
N GLN A 216 -12.14 -12.44 10.05
CA GLN A 216 -12.76 -13.40 10.98
C GLN A 216 -13.28 -14.65 10.27
N LEU A 217 -13.82 -14.54 9.06
CA LEU A 217 -14.20 -15.68 8.22
C LEU A 217 -13.01 -16.58 7.91
N TYR A 218 -11.88 -16.00 7.53
CA TYR A 218 -10.66 -16.78 7.31
C TYR A 218 -10.22 -17.53 8.57
N LEU A 219 -10.24 -16.86 9.74
CA LEU A 219 -9.90 -17.51 11.02
C LEU A 219 -10.92 -18.57 11.42
N LEU A 220 -12.21 -18.37 11.12
CA LEU A 220 -13.26 -19.35 11.35
C LEU A 220 -12.99 -20.63 10.55
N TYR A 221 -12.62 -20.51 9.27
CA TYR A 221 -12.33 -21.68 8.43
C TYR A 221 -11.01 -22.38 8.80
N THR A 222 -9.99 -21.65 9.26
CA THR A 222 -8.64 -22.21 9.49
C THR A 222 -8.37 -22.62 10.92
N ARG A 223 -8.88 -21.87 11.90
CA ARG A 223 -8.64 -22.10 13.33
C ARG A 223 -9.87 -22.61 14.06
N GLN A 224 -11.05 -22.39 13.49
CA GLN A 224 -12.35 -22.71 14.09
C GLN A 224 -12.59 -21.99 15.42
N GLY A 225 -13.86 -21.95 15.85
CA GLY A 225 -14.23 -21.46 17.17
C GLY A 225 -15.34 -20.41 17.17
N ARG A 226 -16.17 -20.47 18.22
CA ARG A 226 -17.39 -19.65 18.36
C ARG A 226 -17.12 -18.15 18.34
N ARG A 227 -15.95 -17.72 18.82
CA ARG A 227 -15.54 -16.31 18.78
C ARG A 227 -15.46 -15.79 17.35
N HIS A 228 -14.86 -16.56 16.44
CA HIS A 228 -14.70 -16.15 15.05
C HIS A 228 -16.05 -16.13 14.32
N LEU A 229 -16.94 -17.06 14.64
CA LEU A 229 -18.31 -17.05 14.14
C LEU A 229 -19.05 -15.77 14.58
N VAL A 230 -19.09 -15.49 15.88
CA VAL A 230 -19.78 -14.30 16.42
C VAL A 230 -19.22 -13.01 15.82
N LEU A 231 -17.89 -12.88 15.75
CA LEU A 231 -17.27 -11.69 15.20
C LEU A 231 -17.47 -11.57 13.68
N ALA A 232 -17.44 -12.68 12.94
CA ALA A 232 -17.76 -12.68 11.51
C ALA A 232 -19.20 -12.22 11.27
N SER A 233 -20.19 -12.82 11.94
CA SER A 233 -21.61 -12.40 11.84
C SER A 233 -21.80 -10.94 12.24
N LEU A 234 -21.17 -10.50 13.33
CA LEU A 234 -21.24 -9.10 13.77
C LEU A 234 -20.71 -8.14 12.71
N PHE A 235 -19.50 -8.36 12.19
CA PHE A 235 -18.92 -7.47 11.20
C PHE A 235 -19.64 -7.56 9.84
N SER A 236 -20.17 -8.72 9.45
CA SER A 236 -21.06 -8.85 8.29
C SER A 236 -22.32 -8.00 8.46
N GLY A 237 -23.00 -8.10 9.61
CA GLY A 237 -24.18 -7.29 9.92
C GLY A 237 -23.86 -5.79 9.93
N LEU A 238 -22.74 -5.39 10.53
CA LEU A 238 -22.29 -4.00 10.51
C LEU A 238 -21.99 -3.51 9.08
N THR A 239 -21.46 -4.38 8.21
CA THR A 239 -21.23 -4.04 6.80
C THR A 239 -22.56 -3.76 6.09
N VAL A 240 -23.55 -4.64 6.27
CA VAL A 240 -24.91 -4.50 5.72
C VAL A 240 -25.58 -3.22 6.19
N LEU A 241 -25.51 -2.93 7.49
CA LEU A 241 -26.12 -1.75 8.08
C LEU A 241 -25.43 -0.43 7.70
N THR A 242 -24.26 -0.50 7.06
CA THR A 242 -23.45 0.67 6.73
C THR A 242 -23.40 0.96 5.23
N HIS A 243 -23.16 -0.06 4.39
CA HIS A 243 -23.02 0.16 2.95
C HIS A 243 -23.34 -1.09 2.10
N LEU A 244 -24.23 -0.93 1.12
CA LEU A 244 -24.68 -2.03 0.26
C LEU A 244 -23.58 -2.54 -0.69
N GLU A 245 -22.78 -1.66 -1.28
CA GLU A 245 -21.69 -2.11 -2.18
C GLU A 245 -20.62 -2.89 -1.41
N ALA A 246 -20.32 -2.49 -0.16
CA ALA A 246 -19.38 -3.21 0.68
C ALA A 246 -19.92 -4.59 1.08
N THR A 247 -21.25 -4.72 1.18
CA THR A 247 -21.92 -6.01 1.39
C THR A 247 -21.68 -6.95 0.22
N TRP A 248 -21.81 -6.47 -1.02
CA TRP A 248 -21.50 -7.28 -2.21
C TRP A 248 -20.03 -7.67 -2.26
N PHE A 249 -19.13 -6.72 -1.98
CA PHE A 249 -17.70 -7.01 -1.87
C PHE A 249 -17.43 -8.12 -0.84
N LEU A 250 -18.03 -8.05 0.34
CA LEU A 250 -17.91 -9.05 1.39
C LEU A 250 -18.47 -10.41 0.95
N ALA A 251 -19.66 -10.44 0.34
CA ALA A 251 -20.30 -11.67 -0.11
C ALA A 251 -19.44 -12.41 -1.15
N PHE A 252 -18.96 -11.71 -2.17
CA PHE A 252 -18.12 -12.32 -3.21
C PHE A 252 -16.75 -12.75 -2.66
N SER A 253 -16.10 -11.90 -1.86
CA SER A 253 -14.81 -12.23 -1.25
C SER A 253 -14.93 -13.38 -0.25
N GLY A 254 -16.01 -13.43 0.52
CA GLY A 254 -16.33 -14.49 1.47
C GLY A 254 -16.59 -15.82 0.77
N LEU A 255 -17.31 -15.81 -0.36
CA LEU A 255 -17.48 -16.99 -1.22
C LEU A 255 -16.14 -17.49 -1.75
N LEU A 256 -15.26 -16.60 -2.22
CA LEU A 256 -13.93 -16.99 -2.68
C LEU A 256 -13.09 -17.60 -1.54
N LEU A 257 -13.12 -17.01 -0.33
CA LEU A 257 -12.45 -17.59 0.84
C LEU A 257 -13.01 -18.96 1.22
N PHE A 258 -14.33 -19.13 1.16
CA PHE A 258 -15.00 -20.40 1.39
C PHE A 258 -14.56 -21.46 0.37
N LEU A 259 -14.54 -21.14 -0.92
CA LEU A 259 -14.12 -22.06 -1.98
C LEU A 259 -12.62 -22.40 -1.90
N ALA A 260 -11.79 -21.46 -1.44
CA ALA A 260 -10.34 -21.65 -1.32
C ALA A 260 -9.96 -22.47 -0.08
N VAL A 261 -10.60 -22.23 1.06
CA VAL A 261 -10.15 -22.74 2.38
C VAL A 261 -11.26 -23.46 3.16
N GLY A 262 -12.53 -23.09 2.96
CA GLY A 262 -13.71 -23.62 3.67
C GLY A 262 -14.25 -24.96 3.17
N ARG A 263 -13.39 -25.92 2.80
CA ARG A 263 -13.80 -27.21 2.20
C ARG A 263 -14.18 -28.28 3.24
N SER A 264 -14.89 -27.90 4.29
CA SER A 264 -15.32 -28.82 5.35
C SER A 264 -16.81 -28.69 5.63
N ARG A 265 -17.43 -29.75 6.16
CA ARG A 265 -18.85 -29.71 6.57
C ARG A 265 -19.12 -28.63 7.61
N GLN A 266 -18.18 -28.43 8.54
CA GLN A 266 -18.28 -27.38 9.54
C GLN A 266 -18.25 -25.99 8.88
N ALA A 267 -17.36 -25.78 7.91
CA ALA A 267 -17.31 -24.51 7.18
C ALA A 267 -18.63 -24.22 6.43
N ILE A 268 -19.29 -25.24 5.86
CA ILE A 268 -20.62 -25.06 5.24
C ILE A 268 -21.64 -24.54 6.26
N ILE A 269 -21.69 -25.16 7.44
CA ILE A 269 -22.62 -24.76 8.51
C ILE A 269 -22.29 -23.34 8.98
N ASP A 270 -21.00 -23.07 9.24
CA ASP A 270 -20.53 -21.77 9.70
C ASP A 270 -20.83 -20.67 8.68
N SER A 271 -20.63 -20.91 7.37
CA SER A 271 -20.99 -19.97 6.31
C SER A 271 -22.48 -19.69 6.23
N ALA A 272 -23.33 -20.68 6.55
CA ALA A 272 -24.78 -20.50 6.56
C ALA A 272 -25.27 -19.70 7.77
N LEU A 273 -24.46 -19.61 8.84
CA LEU A 273 -24.76 -18.87 10.07
C LEU A 273 -24.27 -17.41 10.05
N VAL A 274 -23.34 -17.07 9.16
CA VAL A 274 -22.78 -15.71 8.99
C VAL A 274 -23.56 -14.92 7.96
#